data_AF-A0A947VN47-F1
#
_entry.id   AF-A0A947VN47-F1
#
_cell.length_a   1.000
_cell.length_b   1.000
_cell.length_c   1.000
_cell.angle_alpha   90.00
_cell.angle_beta   90.00
_cell.angle_gamma   90.00
#
_symmetry.space_group_name_H-M   'P 1'
#
loop_
_entity.id
_entity.type
_entity.pdbx_description
1 polymer ?
#
loop_
_entity_poly.entity_id
_entity_poly.type
_entity_poly.pdbx_seq_one_letter_code
_entity_poly.pdbx_strand_id
1 'polypeptide(L)'
;MQIAEILFLLIGSFFSLFYGIRSYFIFTLRTVDKIERERYEKSITMKIHNFFVNFTGSAIGWMCLYLLYKDIFSSGITNINLDNINFGHALLVFIALLGIWGILPHTFWGLASSAKYMAEKALGRLK
;
A
#
# COMPACT_ATOMS: atom_id res chain seq x y z
N MET A 1 7.63 22.77 11.07
CA MET A 1 7.79 21.32 10.89
C MET A 1 8.95 20.88 11.76
N GLN A 2 8.75 19.96 12.70
CA GLN A 2 9.82 19.49 13.58
C GLN A 2 10.80 18.60 12.80
N ILE A 3 12.06 18.51 13.24
CA ILE A 3 13.10 17.68 12.58
C ILE A 3 12.62 16.23 12.39
N ALA A 4 11.89 15.68 13.36
CA ALA A 4 11.31 14.34 13.29
C ALA A 4 10.32 14.17 12.13
N GLU A 5 9.49 15.18 11.83
CA GLU A 5 8.53 15.14 10.73
C GLU A 5 9.27 15.16 9.37
N ILE A 6 10.35 15.93 9.25
CA ILE A 6 11.22 15.93 8.06
C ILE A 6 11.84 14.56 7.84
N LEU A 7 12.42 13.97 8.89
CA LEU A 7 13.04 12.64 8.82
C LEU A 7 12.02 11.57 8.44
N PHE A 8 10.82 11.62 9.02
CA PHE A 8 9.74 10.70 8.68
C PHE A 8 9.36 10.79 7.20
N LEU A 9 9.17 11.99 6.67
CA LEU A 9 8.83 12.19 5.26
C LEU A 9 9.95 11.74 4.32
N LEU A 10 11.21 11.97 4.70
CA LEU A 10 12.37 11.51 3.92
C LEU A 10 12.44 9.97 3.89
N ILE A 11 12.28 9.32 5.04
CA ILE A 11 12.25 7.86 5.16
C ILE A 11 11.08 7.30 4.33
N GLY A 12 9.88 7.85 4.49
CA GLY A 12 8.70 7.42 3.75
C GLY A 12 8.85 7.58 2.24
N SER A 13 9.43 8.69 1.80
CA SER A 13 9.73 8.94 0.39
C SER A 13 10.76 7.94 -0.15
N PHE A 14 11.83 7.70 0.61
CA PHE A 14 12.88 6.74 0.24
C PHE A 14 12.31 5.32 0.10
N PHE A 15 11.55 4.85 1.08
CA PHE A 15 10.92 3.52 1.00
C PHE A 15 9.89 3.44 -0.12
N SER A 16 9.10 4.49 -0.34
CA SER A 16 8.13 4.52 -1.43
C SER A 16 8.82 4.40 -2.79
N LEU A 17 9.94 5.10 -2.99
CA LEU A 17 10.78 4.96 -4.18
C LEU A 17 11.39 3.56 -4.28
N PHE A 18 11.90 3.02 -3.17
CA PHE A 18 12.47 1.68 -3.12
C PHE A 18 11.46 0.61 -3.56
N TYR A 19 10.25 0.62 -3.00
CA TYR A 19 9.19 -0.32 -3.37
C TYR A 19 8.66 -0.07 -4.79
N GLY A 20 8.56 1.20 -5.21
CA GLY A 20 8.26 1.54 -6.60
C GLY A 20 9.25 0.89 -7.58
N ILE A 21 10.56 1.07 -7.36
CA ILE A 21 11.61 0.54 -8.24
C ILE A 21 11.71 -1.00 -8.15
N ARG A 22 11.64 -1.55 -6.94
CA ARG A 22 11.78 -3.00 -6.69
C ARG A 22 10.52 -3.80 -7.00
N SER A 23 9.39 -3.15 -7.25
CA SER A 23 8.11 -3.80 -7.61
C SER A 23 8.26 -4.85 -8.72
N TYR A 24 9.06 -4.55 -9.74
CA TYR A 24 9.38 -5.45 -10.84
C TYR A 24 9.99 -6.77 -10.36
N PHE A 25 10.91 -6.71 -9.40
CA PHE A 25 11.58 -7.90 -8.88
C PHE A 25 10.68 -8.69 -7.92
N ILE A 26 9.88 -7.99 -7.12
CA ILE A 26 9.08 -8.61 -6.06
C ILE A 26 7.85 -9.32 -6.64
N PHE A 27 7.14 -8.70 -7.59
CA PHE A 27 5.82 -9.15 -8.04
C PHE A 27 5.81 -9.79 -9.43
N THR A 28 6.75 -9.43 -10.32
CA THR A 28 6.80 -9.98 -11.68
C THR A 28 7.59 -11.29 -11.76
N LEU A 29 8.65 -11.47 -10.95
CA LEU A 29 9.51 -12.64 -11.03
C LEU A 29 8.90 -13.93 -10.46
N ARG A 30 7.89 -13.81 -9.58
CA ARG A 30 7.39 -14.93 -8.79
C ARG A 30 6.09 -15.54 -9.31
N THR A 31 5.37 -14.83 -10.18
CA THR A 31 3.95 -15.13 -10.45
C THR A 31 3.61 -15.28 -11.92
N VAL A 32 4.53 -14.93 -12.82
CA VAL A 32 4.25 -14.76 -14.25
C VAL A 32 4.98 -15.83 -15.06
N ASP A 33 4.26 -16.50 -15.96
CA ASP A 33 4.83 -17.49 -16.88
C ASP A 33 5.97 -16.88 -17.72
N LYS A 34 6.94 -17.72 -18.11
CA LYS A 34 8.17 -17.29 -18.80
C LYS A 34 7.91 -16.40 -20.03
N ILE A 35 6.82 -16.66 -20.75
CA ILE A 35 6.39 -15.95 -21.96
C ILE A 35 5.78 -14.57 -21.63
N GLU A 36 4.92 -14.49 -20.61
CA GLU A 36 4.37 -13.22 -20.15
C GLU A 36 5.45 -12.35 -19.52
N ARG A 37 6.42 -12.96 -18.83
CA ARG A 37 7.58 -12.28 -18.29
C ARG A 37 8.38 -11.58 -19.39
N GLU A 38 8.70 -12.24 -20.51
CA GLU A 38 9.39 -11.60 -21.64
C GLU A 38 8.62 -10.42 -22.24
N ARG A 39 7.29 -10.54 -22.36
CA ARG A 39 6.43 -9.44 -22.80
C ARG A 39 6.46 -8.28 -21.80
N TYR A 40 6.53 -8.59 -20.51
CA TYR A 40 6.67 -7.63 -19.42
C TYR A 40 8.02 -6.92 -19.40
N GLU A 41 9.12 -7.66 -19.62
CA GLU A 41 10.47 -7.10 -19.64
C GLU A 41 10.64 -6.10 -20.78
N LYS A 42 9.96 -6.34 -21.92
CA LYS A 42 10.01 -5.47 -23.11
C LYS A 42 9.09 -4.24 -23.02
N SER A 43 8.04 -4.27 -22.20
CA SER A 43 7.09 -3.16 -22.10
C SER A 43 7.49 -2.15 -21.02
N ILE A 44 8.03 -1.00 -21.45
CA ILE A 44 8.35 0.10 -20.54
C ILE A 44 7.10 0.66 -19.84
N THR A 45 5.96 0.66 -20.52
CA THR A 45 4.69 1.13 -19.98
C THR A 45 4.25 0.32 -18.76
N MET A 46 4.40 -1.02 -18.79
CA MET A 46 4.06 -1.83 -17.63
C MET A 46 5.03 -1.65 -16.47
N LYS A 47 6.32 -1.43 -16.74
CA LYS A 47 7.30 -1.10 -15.69
C LYS A 47 6.94 0.21 -15.00
N ILE A 48 6.57 1.23 -15.78
CA ILE A 48 6.13 2.53 -15.25
C ILE A 48 4.83 2.37 -14.45
N HIS A 49 3.85 1.63 -14.96
CA HIS A 49 2.60 1.37 -14.24
C HIS A 49 2.85 0.70 -12.89
N ASN A 50 3.64 -0.39 -12.85
CA ASN A 50 3.98 -1.07 -11.60
C ASN A 50 4.73 -0.17 -10.64
N PHE A 51 5.67 0.63 -11.14
CA PHE A 51 6.37 1.62 -10.33
C PHE A 51 5.36 2.53 -9.63
N PHE A 52 4.45 3.16 -10.38
CA PHE A 52 3.48 4.08 -9.81
C PHE A 52 2.50 3.39 -8.86
N VAL A 53 2.02 2.21 -9.20
CA VAL A 53 1.10 1.45 -8.34
C VAL A 53 1.75 1.13 -6.99
N ASN A 54 2.98 0.62 -6.99
CA ASN A 54 3.67 0.26 -5.75
C ASN A 54 4.16 1.49 -4.97
N PHE A 55 4.66 2.51 -5.68
CA PHE A 55 5.05 3.79 -5.10
C PHE A 55 3.87 4.44 -4.38
N THR A 56 2.71 4.53 -5.03
CA THR A 56 1.50 5.14 -4.46
C THR A 56 0.97 4.32 -3.29
N GLY A 57 0.95 2.99 -3.39
CA GLY A 57 0.59 2.12 -2.27
C GLY A 57 1.48 2.35 -1.04
N SER A 58 2.79 2.47 -1.24
CA SER A 58 3.75 2.76 -0.18
C SER A 58 3.62 4.16 0.39
N ALA A 59 3.46 5.17 -0.47
CA ALA A 59 3.24 6.55 -0.04
C ALA A 59 1.97 6.68 0.80
N ILE A 60 0.88 6.02 0.41
CA ILE A 60 -0.37 5.97 1.19
C ILE A 60 -0.12 5.31 2.56
N GLY A 61 0.63 4.20 2.61
CA GLY A 61 0.96 3.54 3.87
C GLY A 61 1.72 4.45 4.84
N TRP A 62 2.75 5.14 4.35
CA TRP A 62 3.51 6.11 5.13
C TRP A 62 2.66 7.31 5.56
N MET A 63 1.75 7.78 4.70
CA MET A 63 0.82 8.85 5.05
C MET A 63 -0.15 8.42 6.15
N CYS A 64 -0.70 7.21 6.10
CA CYS A 64 -1.55 6.66 7.15
C CYS A 64 -0.80 6.55 8.49
N LEU A 65 0.46 6.10 8.45
CA LEU A 65 1.30 6.05 9.65
C LEU A 65 1.60 7.46 10.19
N TYR A 66 1.81 8.44 9.32
CA TYR A 66 2.00 9.83 9.72
C TYR A 66 0.75 10.39 10.41
N LEU A 67 -0.44 10.14 9.86
CA LEU A 67 -1.70 10.58 10.48
C LEU A 67 -1.91 9.94 11.85
N LEU A 68 -1.66 8.63 11.98
CA LEU A 68 -1.69 7.93 13.27
C LEU A 68 -0.71 8.53 14.28
N TYR A 69 0.52 8.83 13.85
CA TYR A 69 1.51 9.48 14.68
C TYR A 69 1.03 10.86 15.16
N LYS A 70 0.46 11.66 14.25
CA LYS A 70 -0.05 13.00 14.59
C LYS A 70 -1.25 12.96 15.53
N ASP A 71 -2.12 11.96 15.40
CA ASP A 71 -3.33 11.84 16.22
C ASP A 71 -3.00 11.32 17.62
N ILE A 72 -2.17 10.27 17.72
CA ILE A 72 -1.79 9.64 19.00
C ILE A 72 -0.82 10.51 19.81
N PHE A 73 0.10 11.19 19.13
CA PHE A 73 1.17 11.99 19.76
C PHE A 73 1.00 13.50 19.52
N SER A 74 -0.22 13.97 19.27
CA SER A 74 -0.51 15.40 19.05
C SER A 74 -0.01 16.29 20.20
N SER A 75 0.01 15.74 21.42
CA SER A 75 0.36 16.41 22.67
C SER A 75 1.83 16.16 23.08
N GLY A 76 2.64 15.55 22.21
CA GLY A 76 4.03 15.20 22.46
C GLY A 76 4.27 13.70 22.65
N ILE A 77 5.52 13.26 22.45
CA ILE A 77 5.91 11.83 22.50
C ILE A 77 5.63 11.20 23.87
N THR A 78 5.66 12.00 24.94
CA THR A 78 5.43 11.55 26.32
C THR A 78 3.97 11.53 26.72
N ASN A 79 3.07 12.08 25.91
CA ASN A 79 1.67 12.28 26.26
C ASN A 79 0.79 11.58 25.23
N ILE A 80 0.66 10.27 25.41
CA ILE A 80 -0.10 9.38 24.52
C ILE A 80 -1.59 9.57 24.81
N ASN A 81 -2.34 10.05 23.81
CA ASN A 81 -3.79 10.18 23.93
C ASN A 81 -4.48 8.88 23.51
N LEU A 82 -4.73 7.98 24.46
CA LEU A 82 -5.39 6.69 24.20
C LEU A 82 -6.93 6.77 24.29
N ASP A 83 -7.47 7.84 24.86
CA ASP A 83 -8.90 7.96 25.16
C ASP A 83 -9.78 8.07 23.91
N ASN A 84 -9.19 8.42 22.76
CA ASN A 84 -9.87 8.57 21.47
C ASN A 84 -9.57 7.45 20.46
N ILE A 85 -8.94 6.34 20.89
CA ILE A 85 -8.69 5.22 19.98
C ILE A 85 -10.03 4.59 19.57
N ASN A 86 -10.25 4.59 18.26
CA ASN A 86 -11.45 4.04 17.64
C ASN A 86 -11.09 3.04 16.54
N PHE A 87 -12.10 2.39 15.95
CA PHE A 87 -11.90 1.43 14.87
C PHE A 87 -11.19 2.01 13.64
N GLY A 88 -11.32 3.32 13.38
CA GLY A 88 -10.61 4.01 12.31
C GLY A 88 -9.09 3.95 12.46
N HIS A 89 -8.58 3.95 13.70
CA HIS A 89 -7.14 3.80 13.97
C HIS A 89 -6.66 2.41 13.60
N ALA A 90 -7.42 1.37 13.92
CA ALA A 90 -7.09 0.00 13.54
C ALA A 90 -7.04 -0.15 12.01
N LEU A 91 -7.99 0.48 11.28
CA LEU A 91 -7.96 0.51 9.82
C LEU A 91 -6.73 1.25 9.28
N LEU A 92 -6.37 2.40 9.86
CA LEU A 92 -5.17 3.13 9.48
C LEU A 92 -3.90 2.31 9.72
N VAL A 93 -3.81 1.55 10.82
CA VAL A 93 -2.68 0.66 11.10
C VAL A 93 -2.61 -0.44 10.05
N PHE A 94 -3.74 -1.07 9.73
CA PHE A 94 -3.80 -2.11 8.71
C PHE A 94 -3.38 -1.59 7.34
N ILE A 95 -3.90 -0.43 6.92
CA ILE A 95 -3.52 0.21 5.64
C ILE A 95 -2.05 0.63 5.67
N ALA A 96 -1.54 1.15 6.79
CA ALA A 96 -0.14 1.52 6.94
C ALA A 96 0.79 0.32 6.75
N LEU A 97 0.50 -0.81 7.40
CA LEU A 97 1.31 -2.04 7.28
C LEU A 97 1.33 -2.57 5.84
N LEU A 98 0.16 -2.68 5.21
CA LEU A 98 0.06 -3.11 3.81
C LEU A 98 0.70 -2.12 2.84
N GLY A 99 0.55 -0.83 3.10
CA GLY A 99 1.08 0.24 2.29
C GLY A 99 2.60 0.26 2.34
N ILE A 100 3.19 0.33 3.53
CA ILE A 100 4.65 0.39 3.73
C ILE A 100 5.35 -0.74 2.98
N TRP A 101 4.75 -1.93 2.91
CA TRP A 101 5.31 -3.10 2.23
C TRP A 101 5.04 -3.14 0.71
N GLY A 102 4.33 -2.16 0.16
CA GLY A 102 3.96 -2.07 -1.25
C GLY A 102 2.87 -3.05 -1.69
N ILE A 103 2.28 -3.82 -0.77
CA ILE A 103 1.26 -4.85 -1.05
C ILE A 103 -0.17 -4.32 -1.06
N LEU A 104 -0.38 -3.07 -0.64
CA LEU A 104 -1.71 -2.46 -0.57
C LEU A 104 -2.50 -2.53 -1.89
N PRO A 105 -1.94 -2.17 -3.06
CA PRO A 105 -2.70 -2.24 -4.31
C PRO A 105 -3.09 -3.66 -4.70
N HIS A 106 -2.18 -4.62 -4.50
CA HIS A 106 -2.43 -6.05 -4.77
C HIS A 106 -3.52 -6.61 -3.85
N THR A 107 -3.53 -6.21 -2.59
CA THR A 107 -4.55 -6.62 -1.62
C THR A 107 -5.93 -6.11 -2.04
N PHE A 108 -6.04 -4.83 -2.41
CA PHE A 108 -7.31 -4.27 -2.91
C PHE A 108 -7.76 -4.92 -4.21
N TRP A 109 -6.83 -5.21 -5.12
CA TRP A 109 -7.17 -5.92 -6.35
C TRP A 109 -7.72 -7.32 -6.07
N GLY A 110 -7.10 -8.07 -5.16
CA GLY A 110 -7.57 -9.40 -4.75
C GLY A 110 -8.93 -9.37 -4.06
N LEU A 111 -9.20 -8.35 -3.24
CA LEU A 111 -10.51 -8.15 -2.63
C LEU A 111 -11.57 -7.82 -3.69
N ALA A 112 -11.26 -6.93 -4.62
CA ALA A 112 -12.18 -6.53 -5.69
C ALA A 112 -12.52 -7.71 -6.62
N SER A 113 -11.53 -8.52 -7.01
CA SER A 113 -11.75 -9.70 -7.84
C SER A 113 -12.59 -10.76 -7.12
N SER A 114 -12.35 -10.97 -5.82
CA SER A 114 -13.14 -11.89 -4.99
C SER A 114 -14.58 -11.41 -4.84
N ALA A 115 -14.79 -10.12 -4.61
CA ALA A 115 -16.12 -9.51 -4.53
C ALA A 115 -16.89 -9.65 -5.85
N LYS A 116 -16.22 -9.38 -6.98
CA LYS A 116 -16.77 -9.60 -8.31
C LYS A 116 -17.21 -11.05 -8.51
N TYR A 117 -16.35 -12.02 -8.18
CA TYR A 117 -16.66 -13.44 -8.30
C TYR A 117 -17.88 -13.85 -7.46
N MET A 118 -17.97 -13.36 -6.21
CA MET A 118 -19.13 -13.64 -5.36
C MET A 118 -20.42 -13.03 -5.92
N ALA A 119 -20.37 -11.81 -6.44
CA ALA A 119 -21.51 -11.15 -7.06
C ALA A 119 -22.00 -11.90 -8.31
N GLU A 120 -21.09 -12.30 -9.19
CA GLU A 120 -21.42 -13.11 -10.38
C GLU A 120 -22.04 -14.45 -10.00
N LYS A 121 -21.51 -15.13 -8.98
CA LYS A 121 -22.04 -16.40 -8.48
C LYS A 121 -23.42 -16.24 -7.85
N ALA A 122 -23.67 -15.15 -7.13
CA ALA A 122 -24.98 -14.86 -6.53
C ALA A 122 -26.02 -14.53 -7.60
N LEU A 123 -25.67 -13.68 -8.58
CA LEU A 123 -26.56 -13.30 -9.69
C LEU A 123 -26.84 -14.46 -10.65
N GLY A 124 -25.84 -15.31 -10.91
CA GLY A 124 -25.99 -16.51 -11.74
C GLY A 124 -26.88 -17.60 -11.10
N ARG A 125 -27.08 -17.57 -9.78
CA ARG A 125 -28.03 -18.44 -9.07
C ARG A 125 -29.46 -17.89 -9.01
N LEU A 126 -29.66 -16.63 -9.40
CA LEU A 126 -30.96 -15.96 -9.44
C LEU A 126 -31.62 -16.01 -10.82
N LYS A 127 -30.92 -16.55 -11.83
CA LYS A 127 -31.48 -16.92 -13.14
C LYS A 127 -31.80 -18.41 -13.15
#